data_AF-F4N3U6-F1
#
_entry.id   AF-F4N3U6-F1
#
_cell.length_a   1.000
_cell.length_b   1.000
_cell.length_c   1.000
_cell.angle_alpha   90.00
_cell.angle_beta   90.00
_cell.angle_gamma   90.00
#
_symmetry.space_group_name_H-M   'P 1'
#
loop_
_entity.id
_entity.type
_entity.pdbx_description
1 polymer ?
#
loop_
_entity_poly.entity_id
_entity_poly.type
_entity_poly.pdbx_seq_one_letter_code
_entity_poly.pdbx_strand_id
1 'polypeptide(L)' 'MIFAIADQFGIPIRYIGVGEGIEDLRPFKADDFIEALFARED' A
#
# COMPACT_ATOMS: atom_id res chain seq x y z
N MET A 1 7.66 -6.80 0.12
CA MET A 1 8.54 -6.04 -0.81
C MET A 1 8.48 -4.54 -0.53
N ILE A 2 7.29 -3.93 -0.46
CA ILE A 2 7.11 -2.48 -0.18
C ILE A 2 7.88 -1.96 1.04
N PHE A 3 7.97 -2.75 2.13
CA PHE A 3 8.69 -2.37 3.35
C PHE A 3 10.19 -2.12 3.12
N ALA A 4 10.86 -2.97 2.33
CA ALA A 4 12.30 -2.82 2.05
C ALA A 4 12.59 -1.57 1.21
N ILE A 5 11.69 -1.23 0.28
CA ILE A 5 11.81 -0.02 -0.54
C ILE A 5 11.61 1.23 0.33
N ALA A 6 10.61 1.22 1.21
CA ALA A 6 10.36 2.34 2.14
C ALA A 6 11.57 2.58 3.07
N ASP A 7 12.14 1.52 3.63
CA ASP A 7 13.31 1.58 4.52
C ASP A 7 14.58 2.05 3.79
N GLN A 8 14.84 1.53 2.60
CA GLN A 8 16.06 1.84 1.85
C GLN A 8 16.11 3.29 1.33
N PHE A 9 14.98 3.86 0.93
CA PHE A 9 14.96 5.15 0.21
C PHE A 9 14.32 6.29 1.00
N GLY A 10 13.44 6.03 1.97
CA GLY A 10 12.74 7.06 2.74
C GLY A 10 11.87 8.01 1.89
N ILE A 11 11.60 7.67 0.62
CA ILE A 11 10.79 8.48 -0.28
C ILE A 11 9.30 8.20 0.01
N PRO A 12 8.44 9.24 0.14
CA PRO A 12 7.02 9.03 0.38
C PRO A 12 6.33 8.28 -0.76
N ILE A 13 5.72 7.14 -0.41
CA ILE A 13 4.82 6.41 -1.31
C ILE A 13 3.53 7.22 -1.44
N ARG A 14 3.16 7.59 -2.67
CA ARG A 14 2.01 8.47 -2.93
C ARG A 14 0.74 7.73 -3.29
N TYR A 15 0.87 6.66 -4.07
CA TYR A 15 -0.26 5.90 -4.59
C TYR A 15 0.06 4.40 -4.59
N ILE A 16 -0.99 3.58 -4.53
CA ILE A 16 -0.93 2.13 -4.72
C ILE A 16 -2.02 1.71 -5.71
N GLY A 17 -1.69 0.75 -6.56
CA GLY A 17 -2.66 0.06 -7.41
C GLY A 17 -3.21 -1.14 -6.67
N VAL A 18 -4.54 -1.24 -6.55
CA VAL A 18 -5.24 -2.35 -5.89
C VAL A 18 -6.01 -3.25 -6.87
N GLY A 19 -5.78 -3.06 -8.18
CA GLY A 19 -6.46 -3.72 -9.28
C GLY A 19 -5.92 -3.22 -10.62
N GLU A 20 -6.61 -3.55 -11.71
CA GLU A 20 -6.17 -3.24 -13.09
C GLU A 20 -6.85 -2.00 -13.68
N GLY A 21 -7.95 -1.53 -13.09
CA GLY A 21 -8.71 -0.38 -13.56
C GLY A 21 -8.01 0.96 -13.25
N ILE A 22 -8.43 2.03 -13.93
CA ILE A 22 -7.94 3.39 -13.64
C ILE A 22 -8.39 3.83 -12.23
N GLU A 23 -9.58 3.40 -11.84
CA GLU A 23 -10.20 3.60 -10.52
C GLU A 23 -9.48 2.89 -9.37
N ASP A 24 -8.60 1.92 -9.68
CA ASP A 24 -7.87 1.15 -8.69
C ASP A 24 -6.57 1.82 -8.24
N LEU A 25 -6.22 2.98 -8.81
CA LEU A 25 -5.14 3.82 -8.32
C LEU A 25 -5.65 4.71 -7.17
N ARG A 26 -5.17 4.42 -5.95
CA ARG A 26 -5.62 5.13 -4.74
C ARG A 26 -4.46 5.78 -4.01
N PRO A 27 -4.68 6.92 -3.30
CA PRO A 27 -3.68 7.48 -2.41
C PRO A 27 -3.22 6.44 -1.39
N PHE A 28 -1.91 6.35 -1.16
CA PHE A 28 -1.37 5.43 -0.18
C PHE A 28 -1.67 5.91 1.25
N LYS A 29 -2.24 5.02 2.05
CA LYS A 29 -2.47 5.21 3.48
C LYS A 29 -1.85 4.02 4.22
N ALA A 30 -0.90 4.32 5.11
CA ALA A 30 -0.15 3.29 5.83
C ALA A 30 -1.06 2.46 6.75
N ASP A 31 -1.99 3.12 7.44
CA ASP A 31 -2.91 2.46 8.38
C ASP A 31 -3.80 1.45 7.65
N ASP A 32 -4.51 1.88 6.59
CA ASP A 32 -5.33 1.01 5.74
C ASP A 32 -4.53 -0.18 5.17
N PHE A 33 -3.27 0.05 4.77
CA PHE A 33 -2.40 -1.00 4.22
C PHE A 33 -2.02 -2.04 5.28
N ILE A 34 -1.69 -1.60 6.49
CA ILE A 34 -1.36 -2.50 7.61
C ILE A 34 -2.59 -3.25 8.08
N GLU A 35 -3.73 -2.58 8.20
CA GLU A 35 -5.00 -3.21 8.56
C GLU A 35 -5.36 -4.33 7.57
N ALA A 36 -5.31 -4.03 6.27
CA ALA A 36 -5.59 -5.04 5.23
C ALA A 36 -4.57 -6.20 5.24
N LEU A 37 -3.31 -5.94 5.58
CA LEU A 37 -2.27 -6.98 5.64
C LEU A 37 -2.45 -7.94 6.82
N PHE A 38 -3.01 -7.49 7.94
CA PHE A 38 -3.19 -8.28 9.15
C PHE A 38 -4.65 -8.66 9.45
N ALA A 39 -5.60 -8.18 8.66
CA ALA A 39 -6.98 -8.65 8.69
C ALA A 39 -6.98 -10.17 8.44
N ARG A 40 -7.60 -10.93 9.35
CA ARG A 40 -7.82 -12.36 9.13
C ARG A 40 -8.92 -12.53 8.10
N GLU A 41 -8.70 -13.43 7.14
CA GLU A 41 -9.77 -13.92 6.28
C GLU A 41 -10.71 -14.76 7.15
N ASP A 42 -11.90 -14.23 7.46
CA ASP A 42 -13.04 -15.05 7.89
C ASP A 42 -13.77 -15.61 6.66
#